data_AF-A0A6A0GRM7-F1
#
_entry.id   AF-A0A6A0GRM7-F1
#
_cell.length_a   1.000
_cell.length_b   1.000
_cell.length_c   1.000
_cell.angle_alpha   90.00
_cell.angle_beta   90.00
_cell.angle_gamma   90.00
#
_symmetry.space_group_name_H-M   'P 1'
#
loop_
_entity.id
_entity.type
_entity.pdbx_description
1 polymer ?
#
loop_
_entity_poly.entity_id
_entity_poly.type
_entity_poly.pdbx_seq_one_letter_code
_entity_poly.pdbx_strand_id
1 'polypeptide(L)'
;MLKSHSVYLHYIVLAAVYLHYIVLAAVYLCKRTMQNKARLELADYEAENLARLQKMFSRKWEFIFMQAEAQSKVDKKRDKLERKVLDSQERAFWDVHRPVPGCVNTTEIDIKKACRMNKPLRSTRHLALGVPGGRLSPTISEAELNSPRDRLKAEVEILKTKIDRCTFKVSKAADSYLNYFEQYSEYDPHLFVSEPPNPWVSDSPDYWDVDRVA
;
A
#
# COMPACT_ATOMS: atom_id res chain seq x y z
N MET A 1 23.61 -20.50 -0.44
CA MET A 1 24.14 -19.37 -1.23
C MET A 1 23.13 -18.70 -2.18
N LEU A 2 22.19 -19.43 -2.81
CA LEU A 2 21.24 -18.87 -3.79
C LEU A 2 20.20 -17.88 -3.22
N LYS A 3 19.74 -18.06 -1.97
CA LYS A 3 18.75 -17.15 -1.34
C LYS A 3 19.31 -15.75 -1.08
N SER A 4 20.59 -15.61 -0.72
CA SER A 4 21.23 -14.29 -0.56
C SER A 4 21.37 -13.56 -1.90
N HIS A 5 21.62 -14.29 -2.99
CA HIS A 5 21.80 -13.70 -4.32
C HIS A 5 20.48 -13.08 -4.85
N SER A 6 19.35 -13.74 -4.64
CA SER A 6 18.03 -13.23 -5.04
C SER A 6 17.63 -11.97 -4.26
N VAL A 7 17.90 -11.94 -2.96
CA VAL A 7 17.67 -10.75 -2.12
C VAL A 7 18.56 -9.59 -2.58
N TYR A 8 19.85 -9.83 -2.82
CA TYR A 8 20.77 -8.82 -3.34
C TYR A 8 20.33 -8.27 -4.71
N LEU A 9 19.91 -9.13 -5.64
CA LEU A 9 19.42 -8.70 -6.94
C LEU A 9 18.18 -7.81 -6.81
N HIS A 10 17.25 -8.16 -5.92
CA HIS A 10 16.05 -7.37 -5.67
C HIS A 10 16.36 -6.01 -5.02
N TYR A 11 17.29 -5.97 -4.06
CA TYR A 11 17.78 -4.71 -3.50
C TYR A 11 18.47 -3.84 -4.55
N ILE A 12 19.25 -4.43 -5.46
CA ILE A 12 19.91 -3.71 -6.54
C ILE A 12 18.89 -3.13 -7.53
N VAL A 13 17.86 -3.90 -7.91
CA VAL A 13 16.81 -3.42 -8.81
C VAL A 13 15.97 -2.32 -8.14
N LEU A 14 15.55 -2.51 -6.89
CA LEU A 14 14.84 -1.48 -6.14
C LEU A 14 15.69 -0.22 -5.94
N ALA A 15 16.97 -0.38 -5.61
CA ALA A 15 17.90 0.73 -5.50
C ALA A 15 18.11 1.43 -6.85
N ALA A 16 18.16 0.69 -7.97
CA ALA A 16 18.27 1.27 -9.30
C ALA A 16 17.01 2.04 -9.71
N VAL A 17 15.81 1.49 -9.46
CA VAL A 17 14.53 2.17 -9.72
C VAL A 17 14.38 3.40 -8.83
N TYR A 18 14.72 3.29 -7.55
CA TYR A 18 14.66 4.41 -6.60
C TYR A 18 15.69 5.50 -6.94
N LEU A 19 16.92 5.11 -7.30
CA LEU A 19 17.96 6.04 -7.75
C LEU A 19 17.54 6.74 -9.05
N HIS A 20 16.97 6.00 -10.01
CA HIS A 20 16.41 6.57 -11.23
C HIS A 20 15.31 7.59 -10.89
N TYR A 21 14.39 7.23 -9.99
CA TYR A 21 13.30 8.10 -9.55
C TYR A 21 13.80 9.41 -8.92
N ILE A 22 14.81 9.34 -8.05
CA ILE A 22 15.41 10.52 -7.42
C ILE A 22 16.14 11.38 -8.46
N VAL A 23 16.86 10.77 -9.41
CA VAL A 23 17.53 11.50 -10.49
C VAL A 23 16.52 12.22 -11.38
N LEU A 24 15.39 11.59 -11.72
CA LEU A 24 14.31 12.24 -12.46
C LEU A 24 13.72 13.44 -11.70
N ALA A 25 13.59 13.34 -10.37
CA ALA A 25 13.13 14.45 -9.54
C ALA A 25 14.09 15.65 -9.61
N ALA A 26 15.40 15.38 -9.60
CA ALA A 26 16.43 16.41 -9.75
C ALA A 26 16.38 17.07 -11.14
N VAL A 27 16.24 16.27 -12.20
CA VAL A 27 16.07 16.77 -13.59
C VAL A 27 14.82 17.65 -13.69
N TYR A 28 13.69 17.21 -13.12
CA TYR A 28 12.43 17.95 -13.13
C TYR A 28 12.54 19.33 -12.45
N LEU A 29 13.05 19.37 -11.21
CA LEU A 29 13.22 20.61 -10.46
C LEU A 29 14.23 21.54 -11.14
N CYS A 30 15.34 20.99 -11.65
CA CYS A 30 16.32 21.74 -12.42
C CYS A 30 15.72 22.28 -13.73
N LYS A 31 14.89 21.51 -14.44
CA LYS A 31 14.21 21.98 -15.66
C LYS A 31 13.29 23.16 -15.36
N ARG A 32 12.56 23.12 -14.23
CA ARG A 32 11.65 24.21 -13.81
C ARG A 32 12.38 25.51 -13.51
N THR A 33 13.51 25.47 -12.82
CA THR A 33 14.30 26.69 -12.55
C THR A 33 14.78 27.37 -13.83
N MET A 34 14.97 26.61 -14.92
CA MET A 34 15.43 27.14 -16.21
C MET A 34 14.33 27.81 -17.05
N GLN A 35 13.05 27.69 -16.68
CA GLN A 35 11.96 28.20 -17.51
C GLN A 35 11.63 29.68 -17.28
N ASN A 36 12.19 30.33 -16.23
CA ASN A 36 12.05 31.76 -15.92
C ASN A 36 10.62 32.31 -16.12
N LYS A 37 9.62 31.62 -15.53
CA LYS A 37 8.22 32.04 -15.50
C LYS A 37 7.74 32.03 -14.06
N ALA A 38 7.07 33.09 -13.61
CA ALA A 38 6.52 33.19 -12.26
C ALA A 38 5.64 31.98 -11.86
N ARG A 39 4.81 31.46 -12.79
CA ARG A 39 3.97 30.26 -12.55
C ARG A 39 4.78 28.97 -12.29
N LEU A 40 6.05 28.95 -12.64
CA LEU A 40 6.94 27.79 -12.52
C LEU A 40 8.01 27.98 -11.46
N GLU A 41 7.98 29.10 -10.73
CA GLU A 41 8.84 29.32 -9.58
C GLU A 41 8.69 28.17 -8.59
N LEU A 42 9.81 27.80 -7.98
CA LEU A 42 9.84 26.74 -6.99
C LEU A 42 9.24 27.28 -5.70
N ALA A 43 8.36 26.51 -5.08
CA ALA A 43 7.98 26.77 -3.70
C ALA A 43 9.20 26.53 -2.77
N ASP A 44 9.21 27.11 -1.58
CA ASP A 44 10.35 27.03 -0.65
C ASP A 44 10.79 25.58 -0.37
N TYR A 45 9.83 24.67 -0.16
CA TYR A 45 10.12 23.24 0.05
C TYR A 45 10.74 22.56 -1.19
N GLU A 46 10.37 23.00 -2.40
CA GLU A 46 10.92 22.48 -3.66
C GLU A 46 12.34 22.99 -3.88
N ALA A 47 12.61 24.26 -3.51
CA ALA A 47 13.94 24.86 -3.56
C ALA A 47 14.89 24.19 -2.55
N GLU A 48 14.43 23.94 -1.32
CA GLU A 48 15.18 23.15 -0.34
C GLU A 48 15.47 21.73 -0.85
N ASN A 49 14.49 21.07 -1.46
CA ASN A 49 14.67 19.74 -2.01
C ASN A 49 15.70 19.74 -3.15
N LEU A 50 15.63 20.73 -4.05
CA LEU A 50 16.64 20.93 -5.10
C LEU A 50 18.04 21.11 -4.52
N ALA A 51 18.20 21.92 -3.46
CA ALA A 51 19.48 22.11 -2.79
C ALA A 51 20.01 20.81 -2.16
N ARG A 52 19.13 20.00 -1.55
CA ARG A 52 19.50 18.66 -1.03
C ARG A 52 19.94 17.72 -2.15
N LEU A 53 19.22 17.70 -3.28
CA LEU A 53 19.56 16.88 -4.44
C LEU A 53 20.89 17.32 -5.07
N GLN A 54 21.15 18.62 -5.18
CA GLN A 54 22.44 19.17 -5.64
C GLN A 54 23.60 18.73 -4.76
N LYS A 55 23.42 18.76 -3.43
CA LYS A 55 24.43 18.28 -2.49
C LYS A 55 24.67 16.78 -2.65
N MET A 56 23.60 15.99 -2.78
CA MET A 56 23.66 14.53 -2.89
C MET A 56 24.27 14.06 -4.22
N PHE A 57 24.00 14.77 -5.33
CA PHE A 57 24.51 14.45 -6.66
C PHE A 57 25.58 15.41 -7.18
N SER A 58 26.32 16.07 -6.29
CA SER A 58 27.31 17.11 -6.65
C SER A 58 28.25 16.70 -7.80
N ARG A 59 28.81 15.49 -7.75
CA ARG A 59 29.73 14.95 -8.79
C ARG A 59 29.06 14.62 -10.12
N LYS A 60 27.75 14.45 -10.14
CA LYS A 60 26.96 14.11 -11.34
C LYS A 60 26.02 15.25 -11.75
N TRP A 61 26.13 16.41 -11.12
CA TRP A 61 25.19 17.51 -11.29
C TRP A 61 25.18 18.03 -12.73
N GLU A 62 26.36 18.08 -13.39
CA GLU A 62 26.47 18.48 -14.79
C GLU A 62 25.64 17.60 -15.73
N PHE A 63 25.58 16.28 -15.48
CA PHE A 63 24.75 15.36 -16.27
C PHE A 63 23.25 15.62 -16.05
N ILE A 64 22.84 15.88 -14.80
CA ILE A 64 21.46 16.22 -14.46
C ILE A 64 21.06 17.52 -15.14
N PHE A 65 21.92 18.54 -15.09
CA PHE A 65 21.70 19.82 -15.73
C PHE A 65 21.62 19.68 -17.26
N MET A 66 22.55 18.94 -17.87
CA MET A 66 22.55 18.69 -19.32
C MET A 66 21.27 17.98 -19.78
N GLN A 67 20.79 17.01 -18.99
CA GLN A 67 19.52 16.31 -19.27
C GLN A 67 18.31 17.25 -19.14
N ALA A 68 18.27 18.08 -18.09
CA ALA A 68 17.22 19.08 -17.91
C ALA A 68 17.20 20.12 -19.04
N GLU A 69 18.37 20.58 -19.48
CA GLU A 69 18.52 21.52 -20.58
C GLU A 69 18.04 20.90 -21.91
N ALA A 70 18.45 19.67 -22.20
CA ALA A 70 18.03 18.95 -23.40
C ALA A 70 16.51 18.78 -23.45
N GLN A 71 15.88 18.41 -22.33
CA GLN A 71 14.41 18.29 -22.25
C GLN A 71 13.72 19.65 -22.41
N SER A 72 14.24 20.72 -21.79
CA SER A 72 13.74 22.09 -21.97
C SER A 72 13.82 22.57 -23.42
N LYS A 73 14.88 22.23 -24.15
CA LYS A 73 15.03 22.54 -25.58
C LYS A 73 13.96 21.84 -26.44
N VAL A 74 13.62 20.59 -26.13
CA VAL A 74 12.55 19.86 -26.84
C VAL A 74 11.18 20.48 -26.51
N ASP A 75 10.91 20.77 -25.23
CA ASP A 75 9.65 21.37 -24.80
C ASP A 75 9.40 22.73 -25.46
N LYS A 76 10.46 23.53 -25.69
CA LYS A 76 10.39 24.81 -26.41
C LYS A 76 9.96 24.70 -27.88
N LYS A 77 10.15 23.54 -28.53
CA LYS A 77 9.74 23.30 -29.93
C LYS A 77 8.27 22.90 -30.07
N ARG A 78 7.61 22.52 -28.96
CA ARG A 78 6.18 22.15 -28.94
C ARG A 78 5.26 23.35 -28.98
N ASP A 79 4.03 23.13 -29.41
CA ASP A 79 2.99 24.15 -29.39
C ASP A 79 2.63 24.58 -27.96
N LYS A 80 2.16 25.83 -27.83
CA LYS A 80 1.89 26.45 -26.51
C LYS A 80 0.85 25.68 -25.69
N LEU A 81 -0.17 25.14 -26.34
CA LEU A 81 -1.22 24.37 -25.66
C LEU A 81 -0.68 23.01 -25.20
N GLU A 82 -0.03 22.28 -26.09
CA GLU A 82 0.58 20.97 -25.78
C GLU A 82 1.58 21.08 -24.63
N ARG A 83 2.47 22.08 -24.68
CA ARG A 83 3.44 22.35 -23.61
C ARG A 83 2.76 22.59 -22.25
N LYS A 84 1.68 23.40 -22.22
CA LYS A 84 0.94 23.66 -20.97
C LYS A 84 0.31 22.39 -20.40
N VAL A 85 -0.21 21.51 -21.24
CA VAL A 85 -0.80 20.23 -20.82
C VAL A 85 0.27 19.32 -20.26
N LEU A 86 1.38 19.13 -20.98
CA LEU A 86 2.49 18.29 -20.54
C LEU A 86 3.13 18.80 -19.24
N ASP A 87 3.39 20.10 -19.12
CA ASP A 87 3.90 20.72 -17.89
C ASP A 87 2.96 20.46 -16.70
N SER A 88 1.64 20.54 -16.93
CA SER A 88 0.63 20.30 -15.89
C SER A 88 0.55 18.83 -15.49
N GLN A 89 0.65 17.90 -16.45
CA GLN A 89 0.67 16.46 -16.19
C GLN A 89 1.91 16.06 -15.40
N GLU A 90 3.08 16.56 -15.80
CA GLU A 90 4.33 16.33 -15.09
C GLU A 90 4.26 16.91 -13.67
N ARG A 91 3.67 18.10 -13.49
CA ARG A 91 3.45 18.68 -12.16
C ARG A 91 2.57 17.79 -11.27
N ALA A 92 1.44 17.33 -11.79
CA ALA A 92 0.51 16.47 -11.06
C ALA A 92 1.14 15.13 -10.66
N PHE A 93 1.99 14.56 -11.53
CA PHE A 93 2.76 13.36 -11.19
C PHE A 93 3.66 13.59 -9.98
N TRP A 94 4.40 14.70 -9.96
CA TRP A 94 5.30 15.02 -8.85
C TRP A 94 4.57 15.42 -7.57
N ASP A 95 3.39 16.02 -7.64
CA ASP A 95 2.56 16.31 -6.46
C ASP A 95 2.16 15.04 -5.70
N VAL A 96 1.86 13.95 -6.40
CA VAL A 96 1.50 12.67 -5.77
C VAL A 96 2.69 12.03 -5.06
N HIS A 97 3.88 12.09 -5.67
CA HIS A 97 5.04 11.34 -5.19
C HIS A 97 6.02 12.17 -4.34
N ARG A 98 5.86 13.49 -4.34
CA ARG A 98 6.59 14.47 -3.52
C ARG A 98 5.59 15.51 -3.00
N PRO A 99 4.59 15.06 -2.22
CA PRO A 99 3.57 15.96 -1.71
C PRO A 99 4.19 17.04 -0.82
N VAL A 100 3.49 18.16 -0.72
CA VAL A 100 3.86 19.25 0.19
C VAL A 100 4.03 18.69 1.60
N PRO A 101 5.07 19.10 2.35
CA PRO A 101 5.25 18.67 3.74
C PRO A 101 3.97 18.88 4.56
N GLY A 102 3.52 17.84 5.26
CA GLY A 102 2.26 17.85 6.04
C GLY A 102 1.04 17.29 5.30
N CYS A 103 1.10 17.09 3.99
CA CYS A 103 0.08 16.34 3.25
C CYS A 103 0.28 14.82 3.39
N VAL A 104 -0.81 14.07 3.40
CA VAL A 104 -0.77 12.59 3.41
C VAL A 104 -0.13 12.08 2.12
N ASN A 105 0.86 11.20 2.26
CA ASN A 105 1.52 10.58 1.13
C ASN A 105 0.77 9.32 0.70
N THR A 106 0.02 9.42 -0.40
CA THR A 106 -0.79 8.32 -0.94
C THR A 106 0.04 7.20 -1.58
N THR A 107 1.34 7.42 -1.79
CA THR A 107 2.25 6.41 -2.33
C THR A 107 2.85 5.51 -1.24
N GLU A 108 2.59 5.80 0.03
CA GLU A 108 3.06 4.96 1.14
C GLU A 108 2.36 3.60 1.15
N ILE A 109 3.17 2.55 1.20
CA ILE A 109 2.70 1.17 1.26
C ILE A 109 2.92 0.67 2.68
N ASP A 110 1.85 0.17 3.31
CA ASP A 110 1.92 -0.54 4.60
C ASP A 110 3.01 -1.63 4.56
N ILE A 111 3.82 -1.71 5.61
CA ILE A 111 4.97 -2.62 5.68
C ILE A 111 4.56 -4.09 5.47
N LYS A 112 3.40 -4.50 5.99
CA LYS A 112 2.90 -5.87 5.80
C LYS A 112 2.50 -6.10 4.34
N LYS A 113 1.93 -5.09 3.66
CA LYS A 113 1.62 -5.15 2.23
C LYS A 113 2.89 -5.23 1.38
N ALA A 114 3.91 -4.41 1.68
CA ALA A 114 5.21 -4.47 1.01
C ALA A 114 5.86 -5.86 1.15
N CYS A 115 5.87 -6.44 2.35
CA CYS A 115 6.38 -7.79 2.58
C CYS A 115 5.58 -8.89 1.87
N ARG A 116 4.28 -8.70 1.62
CA ARG A 116 3.45 -9.67 0.87
C ARG A 116 3.74 -9.64 -0.63
N MET A 117 3.92 -8.45 -1.21
CA MET A 117 4.22 -8.28 -2.63
C MET A 117 5.57 -8.89 -3.02
N ASN A 118 6.53 -8.91 -2.10
CA ASN A 118 7.84 -9.51 -2.31
C ASN A 118 7.88 -11.04 -2.14
N LYS A 119 6.74 -11.69 -1.87
CA LYS A 119 6.65 -13.15 -1.87
C LYS A 119 6.36 -13.61 -3.29
N PRO A 120 7.08 -14.61 -3.83
CA PRO A 120 6.77 -15.18 -5.13
C PRO A 120 5.29 -15.57 -5.16
N LEU A 121 4.63 -15.21 -6.26
CA LEU A 121 3.19 -15.33 -6.47
C LEU A 121 2.73 -16.71 -6.00
N ARG A 122 2.14 -16.78 -4.81
CA ARG A 122 1.38 -17.94 -4.39
C ARG A 122 0.25 -18.02 -5.39
N SER A 123 0.29 -19.03 -6.25
CA SER A 123 -0.83 -19.41 -7.11
C SER A 123 -2.09 -19.38 -6.24
N THR A 124 -2.92 -18.38 -6.56
CA THR A 124 -4.30 -18.15 -6.18
C THR A 124 -4.82 -19.09 -5.10
N ARG A 125 -4.77 -18.65 -3.82
CA ARG A 125 -5.76 -19.12 -2.85
C ARG A 125 -7.10 -18.51 -3.23
N HIS A 126 -7.86 -19.28 -3.99
CA HIS A 126 -9.27 -19.05 -4.27
C HIS A 126 -9.99 -18.70 -2.95
N LEU A 127 -10.68 -17.56 -2.95
CA LEU A 127 -11.65 -17.03 -1.98
C LEU A 127 -11.65 -17.66 -0.57
N ALA A 128 -11.01 -16.99 0.38
CA ALA A 128 -11.32 -17.15 1.80
C ALA A 128 -12.22 -15.97 2.23
N LEU A 129 -13.54 -16.20 2.22
CA LEU A 129 -14.48 -15.48 3.08
C LEU A 129 -14.15 -15.84 4.55
N GLY A 130 -14.38 -14.88 5.44
CA GLY A 130 -13.72 -14.71 6.74
C GLY A 130 -13.73 -15.87 7.74
N VAL A 131 -12.64 -15.92 8.54
CA VAL A 131 -12.65 -16.28 9.97
C VAL A 131 -11.55 -15.45 10.66
N PRO A 132 -11.80 -14.75 11.78
CA PRO A 132 -10.76 -14.12 12.59
C PRO A 132 -10.15 -15.16 13.55
N GLY A 133 -8.82 -15.24 13.57
CA GLY A 133 -8.07 -16.04 14.56
C GLY A 133 -7.80 -17.48 14.14
N GLY A 134 -6.51 -17.83 13.98
CA GLY A 134 -6.09 -19.20 13.74
C GLY A 134 -4.87 -19.31 12.83
N ARG A 135 -3.68 -19.26 13.42
CA ARG A 135 -2.44 -19.62 12.73
C ARG A 135 -2.43 -21.15 12.55
N LEU A 136 -2.86 -21.64 11.40
CA LEU A 136 -2.52 -22.99 10.93
C LEU A 136 -1.75 -22.86 9.62
N SER A 137 -0.43 -22.74 9.76
CA SER A 137 0.49 -22.81 8.64
C SER A 137 1.01 -24.24 8.59
N PRO A 138 0.69 -25.06 7.58
CA PRO A 138 1.50 -26.23 7.29
C PRO A 138 2.80 -25.69 6.69
N THR A 139 3.89 -25.84 7.43
CA THR A 139 5.24 -25.48 6.98
C THR A 139 5.70 -26.54 5.97
N ILE A 140 5.18 -26.47 4.74
CA ILE A 140 5.77 -27.23 3.62
C ILE A 140 6.81 -26.32 2.99
N SER A 141 8.05 -26.81 2.91
CA SER A 141 9.19 -26.04 2.45
C SER A 141 9.09 -25.78 0.94
N GLU A 142 9.45 -24.58 0.48
CA GLU A 142 9.42 -24.20 -0.96
C GLU A 142 10.28 -25.10 -1.85
N ALA A 143 11.14 -25.96 -1.28
CA ALA A 143 12.00 -26.88 -2.01
C ALA A 143 11.28 -28.17 -2.48
N GLU A 144 10.11 -28.50 -1.94
CA GLU A 144 9.44 -29.79 -2.17
C GLU A 144 8.37 -29.78 -3.27
N LEU A 145 8.08 -28.63 -3.89
CA LEU A 145 7.04 -28.50 -4.94
C LEU A 145 7.59 -28.19 -6.33
N ASN A 146 8.72 -28.79 -6.69
CA ASN A 146 9.36 -28.58 -8.00
C ASN A 146 8.81 -29.46 -9.13
N SER A 147 7.86 -30.37 -8.85
CA SER A 147 7.19 -31.17 -9.88
C SER A 147 5.71 -30.78 -10.00
N PRO A 148 5.22 -30.41 -11.20
CA PRO A 148 3.78 -30.18 -11.45
C PRO A 148 2.89 -31.34 -10.98
N ARG A 149 3.42 -32.57 -11.01
CA ARG A 149 2.73 -33.78 -10.55
C ARG A 149 2.48 -33.76 -9.03
N ASP A 150 3.45 -33.29 -8.24
CA ASP A 150 3.33 -33.28 -6.79
C ASP A 150 2.39 -32.15 -6.32
N ARG A 151 2.34 -31.04 -7.07
CA ARG A 151 1.33 -29.99 -6.88
C ARG A 151 -0.09 -30.52 -7.10
N LEU A 152 -0.32 -31.26 -8.19
CA LEU A 152 -1.62 -31.87 -8.48
C LEU A 152 -2.02 -32.90 -7.43
N LYS A 153 -1.08 -33.74 -6.97
CA LYS A 153 -1.34 -34.68 -5.87
C LYS A 153 -1.75 -33.95 -4.59
N ALA A 154 -1.02 -32.91 -4.21
CA ALA A 154 -1.36 -32.10 -3.04
C ALA A 154 -2.73 -31.43 -3.17
N GLU A 155 -3.09 -30.95 -4.37
CA GLU A 155 -4.41 -30.38 -4.65
C GLU A 155 -5.53 -31.43 -4.53
N VAL A 156 -5.32 -32.63 -5.05
CA VAL A 156 -6.28 -33.75 -4.91
C VAL A 156 -6.50 -34.08 -3.43
N GLU A 157 -5.45 -34.15 -2.62
CA GLU A 157 -5.58 -34.40 -1.18
C GLU A 157 -6.32 -33.26 -0.45
N ILE A 158 -6.10 -32.01 -0.85
CA ILE A 158 -6.87 -30.86 -0.34
C ILE A 158 -8.35 -30.96 -0.73
N LEU A 159 -8.66 -31.41 -1.95
CA LEU A 159 -10.04 -31.55 -2.40
C LEU A 159 -10.76 -32.69 -1.68
N LYS A 160 -10.10 -33.84 -1.48
CA LYS A 160 -10.64 -34.95 -0.67
C LYS A 160 -10.96 -34.48 0.74
N THR A 161 -10.00 -33.86 1.42
CA THR A 161 -10.22 -33.33 2.78
C THR A 161 -11.31 -32.25 2.85
N LYS A 162 -11.59 -31.52 1.77
CA LYS A 162 -12.72 -30.57 1.71
C LYS A 162 -14.07 -31.25 1.54
N ILE A 163 -14.13 -32.33 0.75
CA ILE A 163 -15.36 -33.11 0.55
C ILE A 163 -15.79 -33.78 1.85
N ASP A 164 -14.83 -34.25 2.65
CA ASP A 164 -15.10 -34.89 3.94
C ASP A 164 -15.58 -33.91 5.02
N ARG A 165 -15.53 -32.59 4.78
CA ARG A 165 -16.05 -31.60 5.73
C ARG A 165 -17.58 -31.65 5.72
N CYS A 166 -18.16 -31.88 6.89
CA CYS A 166 -19.58 -31.69 7.10
C CYS A 166 -19.94 -30.23 6.78
N THR A 167 -20.89 -30.04 5.85
CA THR A 167 -21.42 -28.73 5.50
C THR A 167 -22.85 -28.62 6.00
N PHE A 168 -23.21 -27.46 6.54
CA PHE A 168 -24.57 -27.17 6.96
C PHE A 168 -25.34 -26.51 5.79
N LYS A 169 -26.65 -26.75 5.71
CA LYS A 169 -27.50 -26.00 4.78
C LYS A 169 -27.39 -24.52 5.09
N VAL A 170 -27.19 -23.70 4.07
CA VAL A 170 -27.06 -22.23 4.23
C VAL A 170 -28.25 -21.64 4.96
N SER A 171 -29.46 -22.13 4.69
CA SER A 171 -30.66 -21.73 5.43
C SER A 171 -30.55 -22.00 6.93
N LYS A 172 -30.07 -23.17 7.34
CA LYS A 172 -29.88 -23.50 8.76
C LYS A 172 -28.77 -22.68 9.43
N ALA A 173 -27.70 -22.38 8.71
CA ALA A 173 -26.68 -21.47 9.20
C ALA A 173 -27.25 -20.05 9.38
N ALA A 174 -28.01 -19.56 8.41
CA ALA A 174 -28.66 -18.25 8.48
C ALA A 174 -29.66 -18.16 9.64
N ASP A 175 -30.56 -19.14 9.79
CA ASP A 175 -31.49 -19.22 10.92
C ASP A 175 -30.75 -19.19 12.27
N SER A 176 -29.65 -19.94 12.39
CA SER A 176 -28.84 -19.95 13.61
C SER A 176 -28.21 -18.60 13.92
N TYR A 177 -27.74 -17.86 12.91
CA TYR A 177 -27.17 -16.52 13.11
C TYR A 177 -28.25 -15.50 13.47
N LEU A 178 -29.43 -15.59 12.86
CA LEU A 178 -30.57 -14.73 13.19
C LEU A 178 -31.01 -14.96 14.63
N ASN A 179 -31.19 -16.21 15.04
CA ASN A 179 -31.56 -16.53 16.42
C ASN A 179 -30.51 -16.03 17.43
N TYR A 180 -29.22 -16.19 17.12
CA TYR A 180 -28.15 -15.65 17.96
C TYR A 180 -28.23 -14.12 18.05
N PHE A 181 -28.43 -13.45 16.91
CA PHE A 181 -28.58 -12.00 16.88
C PHE A 181 -29.78 -11.55 17.72
N GLU A 182 -30.97 -12.13 17.50
CA GLU A 182 -32.18 -11.78 18.25
C GLU A 182 -31.97 -11.95 19.76
N GLN A 183 -31.36 -13.06 20.18
CA GLN A 183 -31.08 -13.36 21.59
C GLN A 183 -30.16 -12.33 22.27
N TYR A 184 -29.20 -11.76 21.55
CA TYR A 184 -28.22 -10.82 22.12
C TYR A 184 -28.42 -9.37 21.69
N SER A 185 -29.41 -9.09 20.83
CA SER A 185 -29.61 -7.77 20.23
C SER A 185 -29.86 -6.71 21.31
N GLU A 186 -30.64 -7.02 22.34
CA GLU A 186 -30.93 -6.16 23.50
C GLU A 186 -29.71 -5.85 24.37
N TYR A 187 -28.63 -6.63 24.27
CA TYR A 187 -27.36 -6.39 24.96
C TYR A 187 -26.34 -5.60 24.12
N ASP A 188 -26.69 -5.24 22.88
CA ASP A 188 -25.83 -4.41 22.01
C ASP A 188 -26.07 -2.91 22.29
N PRO A 189 -25.12 -2.20 22.92
CA PRO A 189 -25.27 -0.78 23.25
C PRO A 189 -25.29 0.15 22.03
N HIS A 190 -25.01 -0.37 20.82
CA HIS A 190 -25.12 0.38 19.58
C HIS A 190 -26.53 0.29 18.96
N LEU A 191 -27.29 -0.76 19.30
CA LEU A 191 -28.63 -0.99 18.74
C LEU A 191 -29.73 -0.53 19.69
N PHE A 192 -29.53 -0.74 21.00
CA PHE A 192 -30.51 -0.38 22.03
C PHE A 192 -29.89 0.59 23.04
N VAL A 193 -30.75 1.46 23.58
CA VAL A 193 -30.35 2.37 24.65
C VAL A 193 -30.20 1.55 25.93
N SER A 194 -28.98 1.52 26.47
CA SER A 194 -28.70 0.88 27.75
C SER A 194 -29.26 1.73 28.90
N GLU A 195 -29.71 1.06 29.96
CA GLU A 195 -30.04 1.70 31.23
C GLU A 195 -29.21 1.03 32.33
N PRO A 196 -28.23 1.73 32.94
CA PRO A 196 -27.84 3.14 32.76
C PRO A 196 -27.29 3.50 31.37
N PRO A 197 -27.30 4.80 30.99
CA PRO A 197 -26.84 5.25 29.66
C PRO A 197 -25.38 4.87 29.36
N ASN A 198 -25.09 4.65 28.08
CA ASN A 198 -23.75 4.31 27.61
C ASN A 198 -22.70 5.34 28.09
N PRO A 199 -21.67 4.93 28.86
CA PRO A 199 -20.65 5.82 29.43
C PRO A 199 -19.90 6.68 28.42
N TRP A 200 -19.77 6.20 27.18
CA TRP A 200 -19.10 6.93 26.09
C TRP A 200 -19.95 8.07 25.52
N VAL A 201 -21.24 8.15 25.89
CA VAL A 201 -22.19 9.17 25.45
C VAL A 201 -22.59 10.08 26.61
N SER A 202 -22.77 9.52 27.81
CA SER A 202 -23.20 10.25 29.00
C SER A 202 -22.07 10.84 29.84
N ASP A 203 -20.81 10.49 29.54
CA ASP A 203 -19.63 10.81 30.35
C ASP A 203 -19.76 10.38 31.83
N SER A 204 -20.61 9.39 32.12
CA SER A 204 -20.84 8.83 33.47
C SER A 204 -20.44 7.35 33.54
N PRO A 205 -19.72 6.90 34.59
CA PRO A 205 -19.33 5.50 34.74
C PRO A 205 -20.45 4.59 35.26
N ASP A 206 -21.64 5.13 35.54
CA ASP A 206 -22.73 4.41 36.23
C ASP A 206 -23.03 3.03 35.62
N TYR A 207 -23.05 2.91 34.29
CA TYR A 207 -23.28 1.63 33.60
C TYR A 207 -22.19 0.58 33.89
N TRP A 208 -20.93 0.98 34.08
CA TRP A 208 -19.83 0.06 34.41
C TRP A 208 -19.80 -0.36 35.88
N ASP A 209 -20.50 0.38 36.75
CA ASP A 209 -20.56 0.11 38.18
C ASP A 209 -21.76 -0.78 38.57
N VAL A 210 -22.71 -1.00 37.66
CA VAL A 210 -23.89 -1.87 37.87
C VAL A 210 -23.48 -3.29 38.29
N ASP A 211 -22.45 -3.87 37.63
CA ASP A 211 -21.97 -5.23 37.92
C ASP A 211 -21.00 -5.30 39.12
N ARG A 212 -20.52 -4.16 39.64
CA ARG A 212 -19.60 -4.11 40.80
C ARG A 212 -20.34 -4.13 42.14
N VAL A 213 -21.64 -3.84 42.12
CA VAL A 213 -22.49 -3.71 43.32
C VAL A 213 -23.38 -4.94 43.51
N ALA A 214 -23.41 -5.87 42.54
CA ALA A 214 -24.18 -7.12 42.58
C ALA A 214 -23.41 -8.30 43.21
#